data_AF-A0A0F5PIR2-F1
#
_entry.id   AF-A0A0F5PIR2-F1
#
_cell.length_a   1.000
_cell.length_b   1.000
_cell.length_c   1.000
_cell.angle_alpha   90.00
_cell.angle_beta   90.00
_cell.angle_gamma   90.00
#
_symmetry.space_group_name_H-M   'P 1'
#
loop_
_entity.id
_entity.type
_entity.pdbx_description
1 polymer ?
#
loop_
_entity_poly.entity_id
_entity_poly.type
_entity_poly.pdbx_seq_one_letter_code
_entity_poly.pdbx_strand_id
1 'polypeptide(L)' 'MKYQGGELSETQIGAGVAAMTGEFSGGKVMTALEQAGVAWIVPAANTLIAREVKAGRIYRVTRGLYRQA' A
#
# COMPACT_ATOMS: atom_id res chain seq x y z
N MET A 1 8.03 23.29 10.37
CA MET A 1 8.90 22.18 9.94
C MET A 1 8.43 21.72 8.58
N LYS A 2 9.27 21.77 7.55
CA LYS A 2 8.92 21.29 6.21
C LYS A 2 8.95 19.76 6.27
N TYR A 3 7.79 19.12 6.26
CA TYR A 3 7.72 17.68 6.07
C TYR A 3 8.17 17.40 4.63
N GLN A 4 9.38 16.84 4.47
CA GLN A 4 9.80 16.23 3.22
C GLN A 4 8.96 14.97 3.04
N GLY A 5 7.87 15.07 2.26
CA GLY A 5 7.21 13.91 1.71
C GLY A 5 8.15 13.27 0.70
N GLY A 6 8.99 12.34 1.16
CA GLY A 6 9.74 11.46 0.27
C GLY A 6 8.73 10.68 -0.55
N GLU A 7 8.83 10.78 -1.88
CA GLU A 7 8.00 9.98 -2.79
C GLU A 7 8.13 8.51 -2.41
N LEU A 8 6.98 7.90 -2.14
CA LEU A 8 6.87 6.47 -1.96
C LEU A 8 7.34 5.78 -3.24
N SER A 9 8.52 5.16 -3.19
CA SER A 9 8.98 4.36 -4.30
C SER A 9 8.05 3.15 -4.48
N GLU A 10 7.72 2.81 -5.73
CA GLU A 10 6.90 1.64 -6.07
C GLU A 10 7.47 0.36 -5.43
N THR A 11 8.78 0.33 -5.19
CA THR A 11 9.51 -0.72 -4.48
C THR A 11 9.07 -0.90 -3.02
N GLN A 12 8.85 0.17 -2.27
CA GLN A 12 8.46 0.08 -0.84
C GLN A 12 7.02 -0.41 -0.67
N ILE A 13 6.14 -0.09 -1.62
CA ILE A 13 4.75 -0.54 -1.61
C ILE A 13 4.66 -1.99 -2.05
N GLY A 14 5.38 -2.36 -3.11
CA GLY A 14 5.51 -3.75 -3.54
C GLY A 14 6.06 -4.63 -2.42
N ALA A 15 7.03 -4.15 -1.63
CA ALA A 15 7.54 -4.85 -0.46
C ALA A 15 6.49 -4.97 0.66
N GLY A 16 5.75 -3.90 0.97
CA GLY A 16 4.69 -3.91 1.97
C GLY A 16 3.51 -4.81 1.60
N VAL A 17 3.17 -4.89 0.31
CA VAL A 17 2.15 -5.79 -0.23
C VAL A 17 2.64 -7.24 -0.31
N ALA A 18 3.87 -7.47 -0.76
CA ALA A 18 4.46 -8.81 -0.85
C ALA A 18 4.70 -9.44 0.53
N ALA A 19 4.86 -8.62 1.58
CA ALA A 19 4.88 -9.07 2.95
C ALA A 19 3.49 -9.51 3.48
N MET A 20 2.40 -9.21 2.77
CA MET A 20 1.05 -9.59 3.16
C MET A 20 0.70 -10.99 2.65
N THR A 21 0.54 -11.94 3.55
CA THR A 21 0.05 -13.28 3.22
C THR A 21 -1.48 -13.34 3.31
N GLY A 22 -2.16 -13.77 2.25
CA GLY A 22 -3.61 -14.01 2.24
C GLY A 22 -4.46 -12.76 1.94
N GLU A 23 -5.65 -12.67 2.53
CA GLU A 23 -6.51 -11.50 2.42
C GLU A 23 -6.12 -10.43 3.44
N PHE A 24 -5.98 -9.20 2.97
CA PHE A 24 -5.63 -8.06 3.80
C PHE A 24 -6.52 -6.86 3.49
N SER A 25 -6.76 -6.01 4.49
CA SER A 25 -7.47 -4.76 4.29
C SER A 25 -6.53 -3.68 3.77
N GLY A 26 -7.06 -2.70 3.04
CA GLY A 26 -6.28 -1.51 2.67
C GLY A 26 -5.67 -0.83 3.89
N GLY A 27 -6.37 -0.86 5.04
CA GLY A 27 -5.87 -0.41 6.33
C GLY A 27 -4.66 -1.19 6.87
N LYS A 28 -4.54 -2.50 6.58
CA LYS A 28 -3.34 -3.26 6.97
C LYS A 28 -2.12 -2.91 6.12
N VAL A 29 -2.32 -2.70 4.80
CA VAL A 29 -1.28 -2.13 3.94
C VAL A 29 -0.85 -0.78 4.49
N MET A 30 -1.82 -0.02 5.01
CA MET A 30 -1.56 1.28 5.56
C MET A 30 -0.66 1.25 6.80
N THR A 31 -1.01 0.42 7.77
CA THR A 31 -0.21 0.20 8.97
C THR A 31 1.18 -0.36 8.65
N ALA A 32 1.29 -1.25 7.65
CA ALA A 32 2.59 -1.82 7.25
C ALA A 32 3.54 -0.77 6.65
N LEU A 33 3.00 0.16 5.85
CA LEU A 33 3.77 1.27 5.30
C LEU A 33 4.20 2.25 6.40
N GLU A 34 3.31 2.59 7.33
CA GLU A 34 3.64 3.41 8.50
C GLU A 34 4.75 2.77 9.35
N GLN A 35 4.66 1.46 9.63
CA GLN A 35 5.69 0.72 10.37
C GLN A 35 7.02 0.64 9.63
N ALA A 36 7.00 0.62 8.30
CA ALA A 36 8.21 0.70 7.47
C ALA A 36 8.85 2.10 7.46
N GLY A 37 8.37 3.04 8.28
CA GLY A 37 8.88 4.40 8.35
C GLY A 37 8.44 5.27 7.18
N VAL A 38 7.42 4.84 6.44
CA VAL A 38 6.83 5.64 5.36
C VAL A 38 5.86 6.65 5.99
N ALA A 39 6.35 7.86 6.27
CA ALA A 39 5.53 8.98 6.74
C ALA A 39 4.62 9.51 5.60
N TRP A 40 3.34 9.79 5.91
CA TRP A 40 2.28 9.77 4.89
C TRP A 40 1.44 11.02 4.67
N ILE A 41 0.83 11.02 3.47
CA ILE A 41 -0.40 11.73 3.07
C ILE A 41 -1.39 10.65 2.56
N VAL A 42 -2.48 10.39 3.30
CA VAL A 42 -3.52 9.37 3.02
C VAL A 42 -4.00 9.28 1.54
N PRO A 43 -4.17 10.40 0.80
CA PRO A 43 -4.43 10.38 -0.65
C PRO A 43 -3.45 9.55 -1.51
N ALA A 44 -2.18 9.51 -1.14
CA ALA A 44 -1.16 8.77 -1.90
C ALA A 44 -1.37 7.26 -1.76
N ALA A 45 -1.71 6.76 -0.57
CA ALA A 45 -1.90 5.33 -0.33
C ALA A 45 -3.01 4.72 -1.21
N ASN A 46 -4.14 5.42 -1.38
CA ASN A 46 -5.21 4.98 -2.27
C ASN A 46 -4.77 4.93 -3.74
N THR A 47 -4.01 5.95 -4.17
CA THR A 47 -3.45 6.01 -5.53
C THR A 47 -2.48 4.84 -5.78
N LEU A 48 -1.71 4.48 -4.76
CA LEU A 48 -0.73 3.41 -4.83
C LEU A 48 -1.38 2.03 -4.82
N ILE A 49 -2.35 1.78 -3.95
CA ILE A 49 -3.17 0.55 -3.99
C ILE A 49 -3.82 0.40 -5.37
N ALA A 50 -4.34 1.49 -5.95
CA ALA A 50 -4.90 1.46 -7.30
C ALA A 50 -3.85 1.11 -8.37
N ARG A 51 -2.59 1.56 -8.23
CA ARG A 51 -1.48 1.15 -9.11
C ARG A 51 -1.15 -0.33 -8.95
N GLU A 52 -1.10 -0.85 -7.72
CA GLU A 52 -0.84 -2.28 -7.46
C GLU A 52 -1.93 -3.18 -8.04
N VAL A 53 -3.19 -2.74 -7.94
CA VAL A 53 -4.32 -3.41 -8.61
C VAL A 53 -4.15 -3.38 -10.13
N LYS A 54 -3.79 -2.23 -10.71
CA LYS A 54 -3.57 -2.09 -12.16
C LYS A 54 -2.37 -2.92 -12.65
N ALA A 55 -1.33 -3.06 -11.84
CA ALA A 55 -0.17 -3.90 -12.12
C ALA A 55 -0.48 -5.40 -11.99
N GLY A 56 -1.67 -5.77 -11.51
CA GLY A 56 -2.06 -7.17 -11.31
C GLY A 56 -1.33 -7.85 -10.16
N ARG A 57 -0.67 -7.09 -9.27
CA ARG A 57 0.02 -7.64 -8.09
C ARG A 57 -0.94 -7.98 -6.96
N ILE A 58 -2.07 -7.29 -6.90
CA ILE A 58 -3.16 -7.54 -5.97
C ILE A 58 -4.49 -7.45 -6.71
N TYR A 59 -5.50 -8.17 -6.23
CA TYR A 59 -6.88 -8.03 -6.68
C TYR A 59 -7.79 -7.66 -5.51
N ARG A 60 -8.82 -6.88 -5.82
CA ARG A 60 -9.84 -6.50 -4.84
C ARG A 60 -10.81 -7.65 -4.67
N VAL A 61 -10.94 -8.17 -3.46
CA VAL A 61 -11.91 -9.24 -3.15
C VAL A 61 -13.27 -8.63 -2.80
N THR A 62 -13.29 -7.66 -1.88
CA THR A 62 -14.51 -6.96 -1.46
C THR A 62 -14.22 -5.47 -1.20
N ARG A 63 -15.18 -4.69 -0.69
CA ARG A 63 -14.94 -3.28 -0.35
C ARG A 63 -13.94 -3.17 0.80
N GLY A 64 -12.74 -2.69 0.48
CA GLY A 64 -11.65 -2.49 1.44
C GLY A 64 -10.80 -3.72 1.71
N LEU A 65 -11.08 -4.86 1.06
CA LEU A 65 -10.30 -6.10 1.14
C LEU A 65 -9.61 -6.38 -0.19
N TYR A 66 -8.33 -6.69 -0.10
CA TYR A 66 -7.44 -7.00 -1.20
C TYR A 66 -6.74 -8.34 -0.92
N ARG A 67 -6.33 -9.00 -1.99
CA ARG A 67 -5.58 -10.25 -1.92
C ARG A 67 -4.45 -10.21 -2.94
N GLN A 68 -3.31 -10.76 -2.56
CA GLN A 68 -2.15 -10.86 -3.44
C GLN A 68 -2.46 -11.83 -4.61
N ALA A 69 -2.02 -11.45 -5.82
CA ALA A 69 -2.04 -12.28 -7.02
C ALA A 69 -1.13 -13.50 -6.87
#